data_AF-A0A951B9N5-F1
#
_entry.id   AF-A0A951B9N5-F1
#
_cell.length_a   1.000
_cell.length_b   1.000
_cell.length_c   1.000
_cell.angle_alpha   90.00
_cell.angle_beta   90.00
_cell.angle_gamma   90.00
#
_symmetry.space_group_name_H-M   'P 1'
#
loop_
_entity.id
_entity.type
_entity.pdbx_description
1 polymer ?
#
loop_
_entity_poly.entity_id
_entity_poly.type
_entity_poly.pdbx_seq_one_letter_code
_entity_poly.pdbx_strand_id
1 'polypeptide(L)' 'MRVLLIYCHPDPQSFAAAIRDTAMGVLTHAGHDVRLVDLYAIGFDPVMSRAERR' A
#
# COMPACT_ATOMS: atom_id res chain seq x y z
N MET A 1 8.76 14.19 5.49
CA MET A 1 9.04 13.71 4.11
C MET A 1 7.75 13.20 3.50
N ARG A 2 7.73 12.88 2.20
CA ARG A 2 6.57 12.25 1.54
C ARG A 2 6.83 10.76 1.37
N VAL A 3 5.91 9.91 1.83
CA VAL A 3 6.03 8.45 1.79
C VAL A 3 4.83 7.85 1.06
N LEU A 4 5.10 6.99 0.07
CA LEU A 4 4.09 6.13 -0.54
C LEU A 4 4.22 4.74 0.08
N LEU A 5 3.22 4.33 0.85
CA LEU A 5 3.13 2.99 1.45
C LEU A 5 2.27 2.12 0.55
N ILE A 6 2.86 1.08 -0.05
CA ILE A 6 2.14 0.12 -0.88
C ILE A 6 1.84 -1.12 -0.03
N TYR A 7 0.57 -1.49 0.06
CA TYR A 7 0.11 -2.68 0.75
C TYR A 7 -0.45 -3.69 -0.25
N CYS A 8 -0.06 -4.95 -0.09
CA CYS A 8 -0.38 -6.03 -1.03
C CYS A 8 -0.69 -7.33 -0.27
N HIS A 9 -1.84 -7.38 0.40
CA HIS A 9 -2.33 -8.62 1.01
C HIS A 9 -3.87 -8.63 1.07
N PRO A 10 -4.54 -9.74 0.71
CA PRO A 10 -6.01 -9.78 0.59
C PRO A 10 -6.73 -9.78 1.94
N ASP A 11 -6.10 -10.38 2.96
CA ASP A 11 -6.71 -10.52 4.29
C ASP A 11 -6.39 -9.29 5.17
N PRO A 12 -7.42 -8.52 5.61
CA PRO A 12 -7.24 -7.36 6.48
C PRO A 12 -6.86 -7.72 7.92
N GLN A 13 -6.95 -8.99 8.34
CA GLN A 13 -6.53 -9.47 9.66
C GLN A 13 -5.15 -10.13 9.65
N SER A 14 -4.46 -10.09 8.51
CA SER A 14 -3.12 -10.66 8.37
C SER A 14 -2.08 -9.92 9.21
N PHE A 15 -0.95 -10.59 9.48
CA PHE A 15 0.22 -9.94 10.08
C PHE A 15 0.75 -8.78 9.22
N ALA A 16 0.65 -8.88 7.90
CA ALA A 16 1.00 -7.79 6.99
C ALA A 16 0.10 -6.57 7.18
N ALA A 17 -1.20 -6.76 7.44
CA ALA A 17 -2.12 -5.68 7.78
C ALA A 17 -1.70 -4.98 9.09
N ALA A 18 -1.30 -5.77 10.10
CA ALA A 18 -0.79 -5.22 11.36
C ALA A 18 0.51 -4.40 11.16
N ILE A 19 1.42 -4.84 10.28
CA ILE A 19 2.62 -4.08 9.91
C ILE A 19 2.24 -2.78 9.20
N ARG A 20 1.32 -2.83 8.21
CA ARG A 20 0.81 -1.65 7.50
C ARG A 20 0.30 -0.60 8.48
N ASP A 21 -0.55 -1.01 9.41
CA ASP A 21 -1.18 -0.09 10.37
C ASP A 21 -0.14 0.51 11.34
N THR A 22 0.81 -0.31 11.78
CA THR A 22 1.93 0.14 12.62
C THR A 22 2.80 1.16 11.89
N ALA A 23 3.19 0.87 10.64
CA ALA A 23 4.00 1.77 9.83
C ALA A 23 3.28 3.09 9.53
N MET A 24 1.99 3.03 9.14
CA MET A 24 1.14 4.20 8.96
C MET A 24 1.13 5.10 10.20
N GLY A 25 0.92 4.51 11.38
CA GLY A 25 0.88 5.24 12.65
C GLY A 25 2.21 5.91 12.98
N VAL A 26 3.32 5.16 12.94
CA VAL A 26 4.65 5.66 13.28
C VAL A 26 5.10 6.77 12.32
N LEU A 27 4.94 6.58 11.01
CA LEU A 27 5.36 7.56 10.00
C LEU A 27 4.55 8.85 10.09
N THR A 28 3.23 8.74 10.31
CA THR A 28 2.36 9.91 10.49
C THR A 28 2.74 10.67 11.78
N HIS A 29 2.99 9.95 12.88
CA HIS A 29 3.42 10.56 14.14
C HIS A 29 4.78 11.28 14.02
N ALA A 30 5.69 10.76 13.20
CA ALA A 30 6.96 11.41 12.89
C ALA A 30 6.84 12.65 11.96
N GLY A 31 5.63 13.10 11.64
CA GLY A 31 5.38 14.29 10.81
C GLY A 31 5.62 14.06 9.31
N HIS A 32 5.50 12.83 8.83
CA HIS A 32 5.57 12.52 7.40
C HIS A 32 4.19 12.59 6.75
N ASP A 33 4.16 13.03 5.49
CA ASP A 33 2.99 12.95 4.61
C ASP A 33 2.96 11.54 4.00
N VAL A 34 2.03 10.69 4.48
CA VAL A 34 1.96 9.28 4.11
C VAL A 34 0.71 9.01 3.27
N ARG A 35 0.91 8.44 2.09
CA ARG A 35 -0.17 7.95 1.23
C ARG A 35 -0.14 6.43 1.19
N LEU A 36 -1.26 5.80 1.54
CA LEU A 36 -1.46 4.36 1.37
C LEU A 36 -2.04 4.05 -0.03
N VAL A 37 -1.49 3.03 -0.68
CA VAL A 37 -2.10 2.37 -1.83
C VAL A 37 -2.24 0.89 -1.50
N ASP A 38 -3.48 0.44 -1.36
CA ASP A 38 -3.82 -0.97 -1.14
C ASP A 38 -4.17 -1.61 -2.49
N LEU A 39 -3.28 -2.46 -2.99
CA LEU A 39 -3.42 -3.07 -4.32
C LEU A 39 -4.63 -4.00 -4.42
N TYR A 40 -4.98 -4.70 -3.33
CA TYR A 40 -6.15 -5.57 -3.31
C TYR A 40 -7.43 -4.75 -3.24
N ALA A 41 -7.47 -3.70 -2.40
CA ALA A 41 -8.65 -2.86 -2.29
C ALA A 41 -8.97 -2.09 -3.59
N ILE A 42 -7.96 -1.70 -4.36
CA ILE A 42 -8.16 -1.02 -5.64
C ILE A 42 -8.35 -1.97 -6.84
N GLY A 43 -8.25 -3.28 -6.62
CA GLY A 43 -8.35 -4.27 -7.70
C GLY A 43 -7.25 -4.11 -8.76
N PHE A 44 -6.02 -3.83 -8.33
CA PHE A 44 -4.89 -3.64 -9.23
C PHE A 44 -4.67 -4.88 -10.10
N ASP A 45 -4.57 -4.70 -11.42
CA ASP A 45 -4.19 -5.75 -12.36
C ASP A 45 -2.66 -5.85 -12.43
N PRO A 46 -2.05 -6.94 -11.94
CA PRO A 46 -0.59 -7.09 -11.98
C PRO A 46 -0.08 -7.56 -13.35
N VAL A 47 -0.95 -7.90 -14.29
CA VAL A 47 -0.58 -8.47 -15.59
C VAL A 47 -0.46 -7.36 -16.62
N MET A 48 0.77 -6.98 -16.96
CA MET A 48 1.02 -6.02 -18.04
C MET A 48 0.46 -6.55 -19.38
N SER A 49 -0.46 -5.80 -19.95
CA SER A 49 -1.05 -6.05 -21.25
C SER A 49 -0.12 -5.61 -22.40
N ARG A 50 -0.39 -6.11 -23.61
CA ARG A 50 0.29 -5.63 -24.83
C ARG A 50 0.02 -4.14 -25.10
N ALA A 51 -1.13 -3.63 -24.67
CA ALA A 51 -1.51 -2.23 -24.88
C ALA A 51 -0.63 -1.29 -24.04
N GLU A 52 -0.31 -1.66 -22.80
CA GLU A 52 0.51 -0.88 -21.86
C GLU A 52 2.00 -0.85 -22.21
N ARG A 53 2.47 -1.75 -23.09
CA ARG A 53 3.87 -1.78 -23.54
C ARG A 53 4.23 -0.62 -24.50
N ARG A 54 3.23 0.00 -25.13
CA ARG A 54 3.42 1.02 -26.18
C ARG A 54 3.89 2.34 -25.62
#